data_AF-A0A6P7LC69-F1
#
_entry.id   AF-A0A6P7LC69-F1
#
_cell.length_a   1.000
_cell.length_b   1.000
_cell.length_c   1.000
_cell.angle_alpha   90.00
_cell.angle_beta   90.00
_cell.angle_gamma   90.00
#
_symmetry.space_group_name_H-M   'P 1'
#
loop_
_entity.id
_entity.type
_entity.pdbx_description
1 polymer ?
#
loop_
_entity_poly.entity_id
_entity_poly.type
_entity_poly.pdbx_seq_one_letter_code
_entity_poly.pdbx_strand_id
1 'polypeptide(L)'
;MTAAAGQMTLQGASNAEKFDYVVNFLKRMAGTEYVGFSNATFQSERESGDRNFAIGYYLKEKKCFPEGTDMTSVLDFYFQLCSIEVTCESASVMAATLANGGICPITGERVLSPEAVRNTLSLMHSCGMYDFSGQFAFHVGLPAKSGVAGGILLVVPNVMGVMCWSPPLDKLGNSVRGIQFCTDLVELFNFHNYDNLRHFAKKHDPRREGGDQRVKSVVNLLFAAYTGDVSALRRFALSSMDMEQRDYDSRTALHVAAAEGHTEVVRFLLEACNVSPQPKDRWGNTPMDEAVHFGHHEVATILQQYQEKNVPPAGADAGGADTKPSTDKSLDSLL
;
A
#
# COMPACT_ATOMS: atom_id res chain seq x y z
N MET A 1 26.76 -10.57 10.49
CA MET A 1 26.78 -11.26 9.18
C MET A 1 26.96 -10.33 7.98
N THR A 2 26.41 -9.11 7.99
CA THR A 2 26.60 -8.10 6.91
C THR A 2 28.05 -7.62 6.73
N ALA A 3 28.87 -7.54 7.78
CA ALA A 3 30.28 -7.16 7.66
C ALA A 3 31.18 -8.22 6.97
N ALA A 4 30.79 -9.49 6.97
CA ALA A 4 31.55 -10.54 6.27
C ALA A 4 31.51 -10.33 4.74
N ALA A 5 30.40 -9.80 4.21
CA ALA A 5 30.28 -9.46 2.79
C ALA A 5 31.11 -8.22 2.41
N GLY A 6 31.13 -7.19 3.27
CA GLY A 6 31.96 -6.00 3.05
C GLY A 6 33.46 -6.32 2.95
N GLN A 7 33.92 -7.29 3.75
CA GLN A 7 35.30 -7.77 3.71
C GLN A 7 35.67 -8.55 2.44
N MET A 8 34.72 -9.27 1.84
CA MET A 8 34.95 -10.04 0.62
C MET A 8 35.24 -9.14 -0.59
N THR A 9 34.69 -7.92 -0.61
CA THR A 9 34.81 -7.00 -1.76
C THR A 9 36.15 -6.26 -1.85
N LEU A 10 36.89 -6.13 -0.74
CA LEU A 10 38.14 -5.36 -0.66
C LEU A 10 39.22 -6.13 0.13
N GLN A 11 39.58 -7.32 -0.35
CA GLN A 11 40.70 -8.09 0.22
C GLN A 11 42.00 -7.27 0.11
N GLY A 12 42.76 -7.21 1.20
CA GLY A 12 44.05 -6.49 1.27
C GLY A 12 43.98 -5.00 1.64
N ALA A 13 42.81 -4.36 1.61
CA ALA A 13 42.65 -2.96 2.03
C ALA A 13 42.61 -2.81 3.57
N SER A 14 43.10 -1.68 4.07
CA SER A 14 43.01 -1.30 5.48
C SER A 14 41.56 -1.04 5.92
N ASN A 15 41.28 -1.11 7.22
CA ASN A 15 39.94 -0.80 7.74
C ASN A 15 39.50 0.64 7.44
N ALA A 16 40.44 1.60 7.40
CA ALA A 16 40.15 2.99 7.05
C ALA A 16 39.68 3.11 5.59
N GLU A 17 40.40 2.51 4.65
CA GLU A 17 40.01 2.52 3.22
C GLU A 17 38.66 1.83 2.99
N LYS A 18 38.41 0.73 3.70
CA LYS A 18 37.11 0.02 3.67
C LYS A 18 35.99 0.89 4.20
N PHE A 19 36.24 1.64 5.29
CA PHE A 19 35.27 2.54 5.87
C PHE A 19 34.95 3.70 4.93
N ASP A 20 35.97 4.34 4.35
CA ASP A 20 35.79 5.40 3.36
C ASP A 20 35.00 4.91 2.14
N TYR A 21 35.30 3.70 1.64
CA TYR A 21 34.55 3.09 0.56
C TYR A 21 33.05 2.96 0.90
N VAL A 22 32.72 2.43 2.08
CA VAL A 22 31.32 2.24 2.49
C VAL A 22 30.62 3.58 2.73
N VAL A 23 31.26 4.53 3.40
CA VAL A 23 30.67 5.85 3.65
C VAL A 23 30.42 6.59 2.34
N ASN A 24 31.36 6.54 1.39
CA ASN A 24 31.15 7.12 0.06
C ASN A 24 30.01 6.44 -0.69
N PHE A 25 29.88 5.12 -0.56
CA PHE A 25 28.76 4.37 -1.14
C PHE A 25 27.41 4.80 -0.53
N LEU A 26 27.32 4.92 0.79
CA LEU A 26 26.13 5.38 1.49
C LEU A 26 25.78 6.83 1.13
N LYS A 27 26.77 7.72 1.00
CA LYS A 27 26.56 9.09 0.54
C LYS A 27 25.95 9.13 -0.87
N ARG A 28 26.40 8.27 -1.78
CA ARG A 28 25.80 8.16 -3.13
C ARG A 28 24.35 7.67 -3.06
N MET A 29 24.05 6.68 -2.22
CA MET A 29 22.67 6.23 -1.99
C MET A 29 21.78 7.31 -1.38
N ALA A 30 22.31 8.12 -0.47
CA ALA A 30 21.59 9.21 0.18
C ALA A 30 21.50 10.48 -0.69
N GLY A 31 22.08 10.48 -1.89
CA GLY A 31 22.14 11.66 -2.76
C GLY A 31 22.89 12.83 -2.13
N THR A 32 24.02 12.55 -1.47
CA THR A 32 24.91 13.49 -0.78
C THR A 32 24.35 14.16 0.49
N GLU A 33 23.20 13.68 0.98
CA GLU A 33 22.67 14.00 2.31
C GLU A 33 23.55 13.48 3.46
N TYR A 34 23.19 13.83 4.70
CA TYR A 34 23.96 13.50 5.91
C TYR A 34 24.24 11.99 6.05
N VAL A 35 25.53 11.65 6.11
CA VAL A 35 26.04 10.35 6.54
C VAL A 35 27.23 10.62 7.47
N GLY A 36 27.01 10.40 8.77
CA GLY A 36 27.96 10.67 9.83
C GLY A 36 28.48 9.42 10.51
N PHE A 37 29.22 9.61 11.59
CA PHE A 37 29.81 8.52 12.37
C PHE A 37 29.93 8.92 13.85
N SER A 38 29.41 8.06 14.74
CA SER A 38 29.53 8.24 16.19
C SER A 38 30.66 7.38 16.74
N ASN A 39 31.80 8.01 17.03
CA ASN A 39 32.88 7.33 17.72
C ASN A 39 32.49 6.92 19.15
N ALA A 40 31.61 7.67 19.82
CA ALA A 40 31.14 7.34 21.16
C ALA A 40 30.34 6.03 21.15
N THR A 41 29.40 5.89 20.21
CA THR A 41 28.63 4.65 20.03
C THR A 41 29.54 3.50 19.65
N PHE A 42 30.50 3.71 18.76
CA PHE A 42 31.49 2.69 18.36
C PHE A 42 32.26 2.13 19.56
N GLN A 43 32.80 3.00 20.43
CA GLN A 43 33.54 2.54 21.60
C GLN A 43 32.63 1.79 22.57
N SER A 44 31.42 2.29 22.79
CA SER A 44 30.44 1.66 23.68
C SER A 44 29.98 0.28 23.18
N GLU A 45 29.66 0.16 21.89
CA GLU A 45 29.27 -1.11 21.24
C GLU A 45 30.41 -2.12 21.22
N ARG A 46 31.65 -1.65 21.05
CA ARG A 46 32.83 -2.51 21.09
C ARG A 46 33.10 -3.05 22.50
N GLU A 47 32.98 -2.20 23.53
CA GLU A 47 33.21 -2.59 24.93
C GLU A 47 32.16 -3.58 25.44
N SER A 48 30.89 -3.41 25.03
CA SER A 48 29.77 -4.27 25.41
C SER A 48 29.47 -5.42 24.42
N GLY A 49 30.33 -5.61 23.42
CA GLY A 49 30.11 -6.46 22.25
C GLY A 49 30.34 -7.96 22.45
N ASP A 50 30.32 -8.48 23.69
CA ASP A 50 30.73 -9.86 24.05
C ASP A 50 30.11 -10.95 23.16
N ARG A 51 28.81 -10.82 22.85
CA ARG A 51 28.11 -11.77 21.98
C ARG A 51 28.72 -11.81 20.57
N ASN A 52 29.11 -10.67 20.03
CA ASN A 52 29.70 -10.58 18.69
C ASN A 52 31.11 -11.19 18.69
N PHE A 53 31.89 -11.03 19.76
CA PHE A 53 33.17 -11.71 19.92
C PHE A 53 33.01 -13.23 19.95
N ALA A 54 32.07 -13.77 20.71
CA ALA A 54 31.80 -15.21 20.76
C ALA A 54 31.43 -15.78 19.37
N ILE A 55 30.56 -15.07 18.63
CA ILE A 55 30.21 -15.43 17.24
C ILE A 55 31.45 -15.37 16.34
N GLY A 56 32.27 -14.32 16.47
CA GLY A 56 33.50 -14.16 15.69
C GLY A 56 34.48 -15.32 15.86
N TYR A 57 34.73 -15.74 17.10
CA TYR A 57 35.58 -16.91 17.39
C TYR A 57 35.00 -18.21 16.83
N TYR A 58 33.69 -18.42 16.96
CA TYR A 58 33.03 -19.60 16.40
C TYR A 58 33.15 -19.67 14.87
N LEU A 59 32.90 -18.54 14.19
CA LEU A 59 33.05 -18.44 12.73
C LEU A 59 34.51 -18.64 12.27
N LYS A 60 35.48 -18.17 13.07
CA LYS A 60 36.91 -18.38 12.81
C LYS A 60 37.28 -19.85 12.86
N GLU A 61 36.84 -20.57 13.89
CA GLU A 61 37.09 -22.01 14.03
C GLU A 61 36.46 -22.81 12.87
N LYS A 62 35.26 -22.44 12.45
CA LYS A 62 34.54 -23.09 11.33
C LYS A 62 35.01 -22.64 9.93
N LYS A 63 36.08 -21.86 9.84
CA LYS A 63 36.65 -21.36 8.56
C LYS A 63 35.61 -20.63 7.70
N CYS A 64 34.72 -19.86 8.34
CA CYS A 64 33.70 -19.09 7.64
C CYS A 64 34.24 -17.78 7.03
N PHE A 65 35.48 -17.40 7.36
CA PHE A 65 36.17 -16.25 6.78
C PHE A 65 37.08 -16.68 5.62
N PRO A 66 37.31 -15.80 4.62
CA PRO A 66 38.33 -16.02 3.61
C PRO A 66 39.72 -16.25 4.24
N GLU A 67 40.58 -16.98 3.53
CA GLU A 67 41.95 -17.24 4.00
C GLU A 67 42.72 -15.94 4.26
N GLY A 68 43.52 -15.91 5.33
CA GLY A 68 44.30 -14.74 5.72
C GLY A 68 43.53 -13.61 6.41
N THR A 69 42.25 -13.80 6.73
CA THR A 69 41.43 -12.78 7.40
C THR A 69 41.70 -12.72 8.92
N ASP A 70 41.98 -11.52 9.45
CA ASP A 70 42.01 -11.27 10.90
C ASP A 70 40.60 -11.02 11.46
N MET A 71 40.16 -11.91 12.35
CA MET A 71 38.83 -11.89 12.97
C MET A 71 38.56 -10.57 13.74
N THR A 72 39.54 -10.11 14.51
CA THR A 72 39.39 -8.93 15.37
C THR A 72 39.24 -7.67 14.53
N SER A 73 40.06 -7.52 13.48
CA SER A 73 39.92 -6.44 12.49
C SER A 73 38.55 -6.43 11.80
N VAL A 74 37.92 -7.60 11.57
CA VAL A 74 36.56 -7.67 11.00
C VAL A 74 35.53 -7.14 11.99
N LEU A 75 35.64 -7.54 13.25
CA LEU A 75 34.70 -7.13 14.29
C LEU A 75 34.80 -5.63 14.55
N ASP A 76 36.01 -5.07 14.61
CA ASP A 76 36.19 -3.61 14.71
C ASP A 76 35.52 -2.90 13.53
N PHE A 77 35.70 -3.40 12.29
CA PHE A 77 35.03 -2.83 11.13
C PHE A 77 33.50 -2.99 11.20
N TYR A 78 33.00 -4.12 11.69
CA TYR A 78 31.57 -4.32 11.93
C TYR A 78 30.98 -3.30 12.90
N PHE A 79 31.65 -3.08 14.04
CA PHE A 79 31.21 -2.07 15.01
C PHE A 79 31.27 -0.65 14.43
N GLN A 80 32.27 -0.34 13.60
CA GLN A 80 32.33 0.94 12.88
C GLN A 80 31.09 1.13 11.98
N LEU A 81 30.72 0.12 11.19
CA LEU A 81 29.55 0.19 10.31
C LEU A 81 28.24 0.33 11.09
N CYS A 82 28.11 -0.34 12.24
CA CYS A 82 26.93 -0.22 13.11
C CYS A 82 26.84 1.14 13.83
N SER A 83 27.91 1.93 13.81
CA SER A 83 27.98 3.24 14.47
C SER A 83 27.90 4.42 13.50
N ILE A 84 27.52 4.15 12.25
CA ILE A 84 27.21 5.18 11.25
C ILE A 84 25.91 5.89 11.65
N GLU A 85 25.91 7.21 11.54
CA GLU A 85 24.76 8.04 11.84
C GLU A 85 24.08 8.53 10.56
N VAL A 86 22.76 8.54 10.57
CA VAL A 86 21.92 9.08 9.50
C VAL A 86 20.74 9.82 10.12
N THR A 87 20.14 10.71 9.35
CA THR A 87 18.86 11.35 9.66
C THR A 87 17.70 10.59 9.00
N CYS A 88 16.46 10.85 9.42
CA CYS A 88 15.29 10.27 8.72
C CYS A 88 15.26 10.67 7.24
N GLU A 89 15.64 11.91 6.91
CA GLU A 89 15.67 12.41 5.54
C GLU A 89 16.68 11.64 4.68
N SER A 90 17.95 11.61 5.08
CA SER A 90 19.01 10.87 4.38
C SER A 90 18.69 9.38 4.22
N ALA A 91 18.20 8.73 5.29
CA ALA A 91 17.82 7.32 5.25
C ALA A 91 16.58 7.06 4.35
N SER A 92 15.63 8.00 4.27
CA SER A 92 14.49 7.88 3.34
C SER A 92 14.95 7.87 1.88
N VAL A 93 15.98 8.66 1.53
CA VAL A 93 16.58 8.67 0.19
C VAL A 93 17.31 7.35 -0.08
N MET A 94 18.02 6.79 0.91
CA MET A 94 18.64 5.46 0.77
C MET A 94 17.59 4.37 0.52
N ALA A 95 16.48 4.37 1.29
CA ALA A 95 15.36 3.45 1.07
C ALA A 95 14.73 3.64 -0.33
N ALA A 96 14.57 4.88 -0.77
CA ALA A 96 14.00 5.20 -2.07
C ALA A 96 14.93 4.80 -3.22
N THR A 97 16.25 4.84 -3.01
CA THR A 97 17.25 4.30 -3.95
C THR A 97 17.06 2.79 -4.15
N LEU A 98 16.74 2.05 -3.09
CA LEU A 98 16.36 0.63 -3.20
C LEU A 98 15.01 0.47 -3.91
N ALA A 99 14.01 1.30 -3.58
CA ALA A 99 12.71 1.29 -4.25
C ALA A 99 12.82 1.53 -5.76
N ASN A 100 13.79 2.35 -6.17
CA ASN A 100 14.06 2.74 -7.56
C ASN A 100 15.12 1.88 -8.26
N GLY A 101 15.24 0.61 -7.85
CA GLY A 101 16.09 -0.37 -8.56
C GLY A 101 17.59 -0.07 -8.53
N GLY A 102 18.06 0.67 -7.52
CA GLY A 102 19.47 1.00 -7.31
C GLY A 102 19.91 2.32 -7.92
N ILE A 103 18.98 3.11 -8.44
CA ILE A 103 19.20 4.46 -8.96
C ILE A 103 18.76 5.47 -7.90
N CYS A 104 19.65 6.36 -7.48
CA CYS A 104 19.31 7.37 -6.48
C CYS A 104 18.24 8.32 -7.05
N PRO A 105 17.10 8.52 -6.35
CA PRO A 105 15.95 9.23 -6.91
C PRO A 105 16.20 10.73 -7.11
N ILE A 106 17.09 11.33 -6.30
CA ILE A 106 17.36 12.78 -6.35
C ILE A 106 18.58 13.15 -7.21
N THR A 107 19.49 12.20 -7.47
CA THR A 107 20.67 12.45 -8.33
C THR A 107 20.60 11.77 -9.69
N GLY A 108 19.75 10.74 -9.86
CA GLY A 108 19.71 9.90 -11.06
C GLY A 108 20.91 8.96 -11.24
N GLU A 109 21.81 8.91 -10.26
CA GLU A 109 23.00 8.07 -10.31
C GLU A 109 22.67 6.59 -10.07
N ARG A 110 23.21 5.68 -10.88
CA ARG A 110 23.17 4.24 -10.60
C ARG A 110 24.21 3.89 -9.53
N VAL A 111 23.74 3.59 -8.32
CA VAL A 111 24.59 3.27 -7.17
C VAL A 111 24.72 1.75 -6.97
N LEU A 112 23.62 1.01 -7.18
CA LEU A 112 23.54 -0.44 -6.99
C LEU A 112 23.18 -1.17 -8.28
N SER A 113 23.59 -2.43 -8.39
CA SER A 113 23.06 -3.31 -9.44
C SER A 113 21.61 -3.70 -9.09
N PRO A 114 20.71 -3.80 -10.09
CA PRO A 114 19.31 -4.20 -9.84
C PRO A 114 19.20 -5.59 -9.20
N GLU A 115 20.15 -6.48 -9.50
CA GLU A 115 20.23 -7.81 -8.88
C GLU A 115 20.48 -7.72 -7.37
N ALA A 116 21.46 -6.91 -6.94
CA ALA A 116 21.74 -6.71 -5.53
C ALA A 116 20.51 -6.13 -4.82
N VAL A 117 19.85 -5.14 -5.43
CA VAL A 117 18.63 -4.54 -4.88
C VAL A 117 17.53 -5.57 -4.69
N ARG A 118 17.23 -6.37 -5.72
CA ARG A 118 16.20 -7.43 -5.63
C ARG A 118 16.52 -8.40 -4.49
N ASN A 119 17.76 -8.88 -4.42
CA ASN A 119 18.18 -9.84 -3.40
C ASN A 119 18.06 -9.24 -1.99
N THR A 120 18.48 -7.97 -1.81
CA THR A 120 18.36 -7.25 -0.55
C THR A 120 16.90 -7.09 -0.14
N LEU A 121 16.02 -6.67 -1.04
CA LEU A 121 14.59 -6.48 -0.74
C LEU A 121 13.90 -7.79 -0.38
N SER A 122 14.24 -8.90 -1.06
CA SER A 122 13.72 -10.22 -0.70
C SER A 122 14.15 -10.65 0.71
N LEU A 123 15.42 -10.43 1.08
CA LEU A 123 15.91 -10.74 2.43
C LEU A 123 15.35 -9.80 3.51
N MET A 124 15.13 -8.52 3.18
CA MET A 124 14.46 -7.58 4.07
C MET A 124 13.02 -8.02 4.36
N HIS A 125 12.32 -8.55 3.35
CA HIS A 125 10.96 -9.06 3.53
C HIS A 125 10.92 -10.25 4.50
N SER A 126 11.81 -11.24 4.36
CA SER A 126 11.76 -12.45 5.19
C SER A 126 12.53 -12.38 6.52
N CYS A 127 13.55 -11.53 6.62
CA CYS A 127 14.53 -11.54 7.73
C CYS A 127 14.78 -10.15 8.34
N GLY A 128 14.00 -9.14 7.98
CA GLY A 128 14.30 -7.74 8.27
C GLY A 128 14.00 -7.23 9.68
N MET A 129 13.01 -7.81 10.35
CA MET A 129 12.39 -7.27 11.58
C MET A 129 12.61 -8.18 12.80
N TYR A 130 13.81 -8.77 12.91
CA TYR A 130 14.14 -9.76 13.95
C TYR A 130 13.14 -10.92 13.97
N ASP A 131 12.74 -11.41 15.14
CA ASP A 131 11.77 -12.50 15.27
C ASP A 131 10.36 -12.10 14.81
N PHE A 132 10.09 -10.80 14.64
CA PHE A 132 8.84 -10.27 14.08
C PHE A 132 8.78 -10.35 12.54
N SER A 133 9.86 -10.75 11.85
CA SER A 133 9.93 -10.73 10.37
C SER A 133 8.80 -11.50 9.70
N GLY A 134 8.42 -12.68 10.20
CA GLY A 134 7.34 -13.48 9.62
C GLY A 134 5.96 -12.82 9.75
N GLN A 135 5.66 -12.25 10.93
CA GLN A 135 4.40 -11.54 11.18
C GLN A 135 4.34 -10.23 10.39
N PHE A 136 5.47 -9.48 10.33
CA PHE A 136 5.57 -8.26 9.53
C PHE A 136 5.36 -8.54 8.04
N ALA A 137 6.00 -9.59 7.51
CA ALA A 137 5.84 -10.01 6.12
C ALA A 137 4.41 -10.44 5.77
N PHE A 138 3.68 -11.00 6.74
CA PHE A 138 2.31 -11.44 6.54
C PHE A 138 1.27 -10.31 6.68
N HIS A 139 1.42 -9.43 7.67
CA HIS A 139 0.44 -8.37 7.95
C HIS A 139 0.73 -7.08 7.20
N VAL A 140 2.00 -6.65 7.16
CA VAL A 140 2.42 -5.42 6.48
C VAL A 140 2.85 -5.71 5.04
N GLY A 141 3.57 -6.81 4.82
CA GLY A 141 3.95 -7.24 3.48
C GLY A 141 4.96 -6.35 2.77
N LEU A 142 5.64 -5.45 3.48
CA LEU A 142 6.66 -4.56 2.90
C LEU A 142 8.08 -5.00 3.30
N PRO A 143 9.09 -4.87 2.42
CA PRO A 143 10.48 -5.01 2.82
C PRO A 143 10.88 -3.93 3.84
N ALA A 144 11.39 -4.34 4.99
CA ALA A 144 11.84 -3.42 6.02
C ALA A 144 13.10 -3.91 6.73
N LYS A 145 13.81 -3.03 7.42
CA LYS A 145 14.87 -3.39 8.37
C LYS A 145 14.77 -2.53 9.63
N SER A 146 14.66 -3.19 10.78
CA SER A 146 14.70 -2.55 12.08
C SER A 146 16.12 -2.42 12.63
N GLY A 147 16.38 -1.36 13.39
CA GLY A 147 17.62 -1.14 14.14
C GLY A 147 17.36 -0.77 15.60
N VAL A 148 18.27 -1.18 16.48
CA VAL A 148 18.17 -0.96 17.95
C VAL A 148 18.19 0.51 18.36
N ALA A 149 18.60 1.42 17.47
CA ALA A 149 18.46 2.87 17.67
C ALA A 149 16.99 3.36 17.57
N GLY A 150 16.03 2.47 17.29
CA GLY A 150 14.62 2.78 17.10
C GLY A 150 14.25 3.21 15.68
N GLY A 151 15.14 2.97 14.72
CA GLY A 151 14.93 3.24 13.30
C GLY A 151 14.33 2.05 12.56
N ILE A 152 13.41 2.30 11.64
CA ILE A 152 12.89 1.31 10.69
C ILE A 152 13.04 1.88 9.28
N LEU A 153 13.91 1.24 8.49
CA LEU A 153 14.06 1.49 7.06
C LEU A 153 13.00 0.70 6.31
N LEU A 154 12.03 1.37 5.68
CA LEU A 154 10.91 0.76 4.99
C LEU A 154 10.98 1.06 3.49
N VAL A 155 10.76 0.06 2.65
CA VAL A 155 10.78 0.20 1.19
C VAL A 155 9.42 -0.19 0.62
N VAL A 156 8.84 0.67 -0.21
CA VAL A 156 7.69 0.34 -1.07
C VAL A 156 8.22 0.28 -2.51
N PRO A 157 8.53 -0.92 -3.03
CA PRO A 157 9.20 -1.06 -4.32
C PRO A 157 8.45 -0.34 -5.45
N ASN A 158 9.19 0.37 -6.30
CA ASN A 158 8.68 1.20 -7.40
C ASN A 158 7.74 2.35 -6.98
N VAL A 159 7.65 2.69 -5.69
CA VAL A 159 6.82 3.79 -5.20
C VAL A 159 7.65 4.78 -4.37
N MET A 160 8.19 4.35 -3.23
CA MET A 160 8.90 5.25 -2.30
C MET A 160 9.77 4.49 -1.30
N GLY A 161 10.65 5.22 -0.63
CA GLY A 161 11.35 4.77 0.58
C GLY A 161 10.98 5.66 1.76
N VAL A 162 10.88 5.06 2.95
CA VAL A 162 10.47 5.75 4.17
C VAL A 162 11.43 5.35 5.30
N MET A 163 11.75 6.31 6.16
CA MET A 163 12.45 6.05 7.41
C MET A 163 11.58 6.50 8.58
N CYS A 164 11.23 5.58 9.46
CA CYS A 164 10.56 5.88 10.72
C CYS A 164 11.59 5.84 11.85
N TRP A 165 11.53 6.79 12.79
CA TRP A 165 12.41 6.78 13.94
C TRP A 165 11.66 7.10 15.23
N SER A 166 11.77 6.19 16.19
CA SER A 166 11.26 6.33 17.55
C SER A 166 12.09 5.43 18.47
N PRO A 167 12.94 5.99 19.35
CA PRO A 167 13.86 5.23 20.19
C PRO A 167 13.22 4.12 21.06
N PRO A 168 12.01 4.28 21.63
CA PRO A 168 11.37 3.22 22.41
C PRO A 168 11.15 1.94 21.58
N LEU A 169 11.70 0.83 22.07
CA LEU A 169 11.59 -0.49 21.46
C LEU A 169 10.54 -1.37 22.17
N ASP A 170 9.95 -2.28 21.41
CA ASP A 170 9.14 -3.37 21.94
C ASP A 170 10.02 -4.51 22.52
N LYS A 171 9.37 -5.58 22.98
CA LYS A 171 10.05 -6.76 23.54
C LYS A 171 10.89 -7.55 22.51
N LEU A 172 10.67 -7.32 21.21
CA LEU A 172 11.35 -7.99 20.11
C LEU A 172 12.49 -7.13 19.50
N GLY A 173 12.72 -5.93 20.04
CA GLY A 173 13.78 -5.02 19.60
C GLY A 173 13.39 -4.11 18.44
N ASN A 174 12.09 -3.97 18.13
CA ASN A 174 11.60 -3.11 17.07
C ASN A 174 10.98 -1.81 17.61
N SER A 175 11.02 -0.74 16.83
CA SER A 175 10.43 0.54 17.23
C SER A 175 8.91 0.45 17.38
N VAL A 176 8.38 0.81 18.55
CA VAL A 176 6.93 0.73 18.85
C VAL A 176 6.10 1.57 17.88
N ARG A 177 6.45 2.86 17.74
CA ARG A 177 5.73 3.77 16.83
C ARG A 177 5.99 3.46 15.37
N GLY A 178 7.19 3.00 15.04
CA GLY A 178 7.54 2.66 13.67
C GLY A 178 6.74 1.46 13.16
N ILE A 179 6.54 0.41 13.98
CA ILE A 179 5.64 -0.70 13.62
C ILE A 179 4.21 -0.22 13.47
N GLN A 180 3.69 0.55 14.44
CA GLN A 180 2.31 1.05 14.37
C GLN A 180 2.05 1.82 13.07
N PHE A 181 2.96 2.73 12.72
CA PHE A 181 2.89 3.47 11.46
C PHE A 181 2.88 2.55 10.24
N CYS A 182 3.74 1.51 10.21
CA CYS A 182 3.79 0.57 9.09
C CYS A 182 2.48 -0.21 8.91
N THR A 183 1.83 -0.59 10.01
CA THR A 183 0.52 -1.26 9.99
C THR A 183 -0.57 -0.32 9.49
N ASP A 184 -0.69 0.87 10.08
CA ASP A 184 -1.70 1.87 9.70
C ASP A 184 -1.56 2.28 8.22
N LEU A 185 -0.32 2.33 7.71
CA LEU A 185 -0.02 2.64 6.32
C LEU A 185 -0.67 1.65 5.35
N VAL A 186 -0.57 0.34 5.60
CA VAL A 186 -1.10 -0.69 4.69
C VAL A 186 -2.59 -0.96 4.92
N GLU A 187 -3.13 -0.57 6.07
CA GLU A 187 -4.57 -0.55 6.29
C GLU A 187 -5.23 0.57 5.48
N LEU A 188 -4.58 1.73 5.37
CA LEU A 188 -5.08 2.87 4.61
C LEU A 188 -4.80 2.78 3.11
N PHE A 189 -3.63 2.28 2.71
CA PHE A 189 -3.16 2.25 1.32
C PHE A 189 -2.95 0.84 0.78
N ASN A 190 -3.11 0.64 -0.53
CA ASN A 190 -2.89 -0.65 -1.20
C ASN A 190 -1.40 -0.94 -1.49
N PHE A 191 -0.54 -0.73 -0.49
CA PHE A 191 0.92 -0.93 -0.61
C PHE A 191 1.40 -2.32 -0.19
N HIS A 192 0.57 -3.13 0.46
CA HIS A 192 0.95 -4.50 0.79
C HIS A 192 1.40 -5.24 -0.49
N ASN A 193 2.54 -5.95 -0.45
CA ASN A 193 3.16 -6.51 -1.67
C ASN A 193 2.25 -7.49 -2.43
N TYR A 194 1.32 -8.14 -1.73
CA TYR A 194 0.33 -9.04 -2.32
C TYR A 194 -1.08 -8.43 -2.45
N ASP A 195 -1.24 -7.11 -2.30
CA ASP A 195 -2.52 -6.44 -2.50
C ASP A 195 -2.86 -6.29 -4.00
N ASN A 196 -4.15 -6.18 -4.32
CA ASN A 196 -4.61 -6.09 -5.70
C ASN A 196 -4.61 -4.63 -6.21
N LEU A 197 -4.05 -4.38 -7.40
CA LEU A 197 -4.02 -3.04 -8.00
C LEU A 197 -5.34 -2.63 -8.68
N ARG A 198 -6.21 -3.58 -9.04
CA ARG A 198 -7.45 -3.34 -9.80
C ARG A 198 -8.70 -3.35 -8.91
N HIS A 199 -8.77 -4.30 -7.99
CA HIS A 199 -9.93 -4.54 -7.13
C HIS A 199 -9.46 -4.54 -5.67
N PHE A 200 -9.38 -3.35 -5.05
CA PHE A 200 -9.03 -3.20 -3.64
C PHE A 200 -10.20 -2.63 -2.85
N ALA A 201 -10.41 -3.17 -1.64
CA ALA A 201 -11.52 -2.78 -0.77
C ALA A 201 -11.16 -1.49 -0.04
N LYS A 202 -11.89 -0.38 -0.30
CA LYS A 202 -11.86 0.93 0.40
C LYS A 202 -10.50 1.63 0.61
N LYS A 203 -9.36 0.97 0.33
CA LYS A 203 -8.01 1.51 0.44
C LYS A 203 -7.75 2.58 -0.61
N HIS A 204 -6.76 3.43 -0.36
CA HIS A 204 -6.32 4.44 -1.31
C HIS A 204 -5.13 3.95 -2.14
N ASP A 205 -5.12 4.32 -3.42
CA ASP A 205 -3.98 4.12 -4.32
C ASP A 205 -3.47 5.47 -4.82
N PRO A 206 -2.41 6.03 -4.20
CA PRO A 206 -1.87 7.33 -4.59
C PRO A 206 -1.23 7.35 -5.98
N ARG A 207 -0.98 6.19 -6.60
CA ARG A 207 -0.46 6.11 -7.98
C ARG A 207 -1.50 6.54 -9.01
N ARG A 208 -2.78 6.60 -8.62
CA ARG A 208 -3.88 7.04 -9.46
C ARG A 208 -4.31 8.43 -9.04
N GLU A 209 -4.45 9.34 -10.00
CA GLU A 209 -5.04 10.65 -9.73
C GLU A 209 -6.49 10.47 -9.25
N GLY A 210 -6.77 10.90 -8.02
CA GLY A 210 -8.03 10.58 -7.34
C GLY A 210 -9.29 11.05 -8.06
N GLY A 211 -9.22 12.16 -8.82
CA GLY A 211 -10.33 12.64 -9.64
C GLY A 211 -10.55 11.81 -10.90
N ASP A 212 -9.48 11.44 -11.58
CA ASP A 212 -9.52 10.73 -12.87
C ASP A 212 -10.06 9.30 -12.71
N GLN A 213 -9.73 8.60 -11.63
CA GLN A 213 -10.25 7.23 -11.42
C GLN A 213 -11.77 7.20 -11.23
N ARG A 214 -12.32 8.16 -10.48
CA ARG A 214 -13.77 8.25 -10.29
C ARG A 214 -14.45 8.54 -11.62
N VAL A 215 -13.96 9.54 -12.35
CA VAL A 215 -14.51 9.92 -13.66
C VAL A 215 -14.41 8.76 -14.66
N LYS A 216 -13.27 8.07 -14.75
CA LYS A 216 -13.10 6.89 -15.62
C LYS A 216 -14.06 5.76 -15.26
N SER A 217 -14.25 5.47 -13.97
CA SER A 217 -15.21 4.47 -13.52
C SER A 217 -16.64 4.85 -13.91
N VAL A 218 -17.05 6.11 -13.70
CA VAL A 218 -18.36 6.63 -14.10
C VAL A 218 -18.55 6.52 -15.62
N VAL A 219 -17.57 6.99 -16.40
CA VAL A 219 -17.64 6.97 -17.87
C VAL A 219 -17.76 5.54 -18.39
N ASN A 220 -16.98 4.59 -17.85
CA ASN A 220 -17.06 3.18 -18.24
C ASN A 220 -18.41 2.55 -17.90
N LEU A 221 -18.98 2.90 -16.74
CA LEU A 221 -20.31 2.47 -16.31
C LEU A 221 -21.40 2.98 -17.27
N LEU A 222 -21.37 4.28 -17.59
CA LEU A 222 -22.36 4.89 -18.48
C LEU A 222 -22.21 4.44 -19.93
N PHE A 223 -20.98 4.23 -20.40
CA PHE A 223 -20.73 3.70 -21.74
C PHE A 223 -21.29 2.29 -21.90
N ALA A 224 -21.16 1.43 -20.89
CA ALA A 224 -21.77 0.11 -20.90
C ALA A 224 -23.32 0.18 -20.96
N ALA A 225 -23.92 1.16 -20.28
CA ALA A 225 -25.35 1.42 -20.36
C ALA A 225 -25.77 1.93 -21.75
N TYR A 226 -24.96 2.78 -22.38
CA TYR A 226 -25.17 3.30 -23.74
C TYR A 226 -25.14 2.18 -24.80
N THR A 227 -24.15 1.27 -24.73
CA THR A 227 -24.03 0.17 -25.71
C THR A 227 -24.97 -1.00 -25.44
N GLY A 228 -25.68 -1.03 -24.30
CA GLY A 228 -26.51 -2.15 -23.90
C GLY A 228 -25.73 -3.37 -23.36
N ASP A 229 -24.47 -3.20 -22.92
CA ASP A 229 -23.64 -4.33 -22.44
C ASP A 229 -23.97 -4.69 -20.98
N VAL A 230 -25.01 -5.52 -20.81
CA VAL A 230 -25.42 -6.08 -19.52
C VAL A 230 -24.30 -6.92 -18.87
N SER A 231 -23.43 -7.54 -19.66
CA SER A 231 -22.33 -8.36 -19.13
C SER A 231 -21.28 -7.48 -18.44
N ALA A 232 -20.94 -6.32 -19.02
CA ALA A 232 -20.10 -5.33 -18.37
C ALA A 232 -20.73 -4.78 -17.08
N LEU A 233 -22.03 -4.44 -17.11
CA LEU A 233 -22.74 -3.94 -15.94
C LEU A 233 -22.81 -4.98 -14.81
N ARG A 234 -23.01 -6.26 -15.13
CA ARG A 234 -22.92 -7.37 -14.15
C ARG A 234 -21.53 -7.44 -13.51
N ARG A 235 -20.47 -7.30 -14.29
CA ARG A 235 -19.09 -7.27 -13.76
C ARG A 235 -18.87 -6.08 -12.83
N PHE A 236 -19.38 -4.89 -13.18
CA PHE A 236 -19.26 -3.71 -12.33
C PHE A 236 -20.03 -3.85 -11.01
N ALA A 237 -21.27 -4.34 -11.07
CA ALA A 237 -22.07 -4.62 -9.88
C ALA A 237 -21.41 -5.66 -8.96
N LEU A 238 -20.86 -6.74 -9.52
CA LEU A 238 -20.11 -7.75 -8.77
C LEU A 238 -18.82 -7.20 -8.13
N SER A 239 -18.22 -6.14 -8.69
CA SER A 239 -17.05 -5.47 -8.13
C SER A 239 -17.37 -4.45 -7.02
N SER A 240 -18.62 -4.43 -6.54
CA SER A 240 -19.13 -3.45 -5.56
C SER A 240 -18.98 -1.99 -6.02
N MET A 241 -19.05 -1.76 -7.34
CA MET A 241 -19.14 -0.41 -7.88
C MET A 241 -20.49 0.21 -7.52
N ASP A 242 -20.48 1.46 -7.06
CA ASP A 242 -21.70 2.22 -6.85
C ASP A 242 -22.34 2.54 -8.22
N MET A 243 -23.51 1.94 -8.47
CA MET A 243 -24.25 2.05 -9.73
C MET A 243 -25.06 3.36 -9.83
N GLU A 244 -25.14 4.15 -8.75
CA GLU A 244 -25.79 5.47 -8.72
C GLU A 244 -24.85 6.64 -9.02
N GLN A 245 -23.61 6.33 -9.43
CA GLN A 245 -22.64 7.32 -9.85
C GLN A 245 -23.15 8.15 -11.04
N ARG A 246 -22.80 9.44 -11.02
CA ARG A 246 -23.30 10.45 -11.97
C ARG A 246 -22.18 11.06 -12.79
N ASP A 247 -22.45 11.34 -14.07
CA ASP A 247 -21.55 12.12 -14.92
C ASP A 247 -21.60 13.63 -14.62
N TYR A 248 -20.88 14.40 -15.45
CA TYR A 248 -20.86 15.86 -15.38
C TYR A 248 -22.28 16.47 -15.52
N ASP A 249 -23.16 15.84 -16.31
CA ASP A 249 -24.56 16.25 -16.50
C ASP A 249 -25.52 15.71 -15.41
N SER A 250 -24.97 15.14 -14.34
CA SER A 250 -25.73 14.55 -13.23
C SER A 250 -26.61 13.34 -13.64
N ARG A 251 -26.32 12.73 -14.80
CA ARG A 251 -27.01 11.54 -15.30
C ARG A 251 -26.40 10.27 -14.72
N THR A 252 -27.27 9.33 -14.38
CA THR A 252 -26.91 7.98 -13.92
C THR A 252 -26.98 6.98 -15.08
N ALA A 253 -26.52 5.75 -14.87
CA ALA A 253 -26.65 4.67 -15.85
C ALA A 253 -28.10 4.43 -16.29
N LEU A 254 -29.07 4.71 -15.40
CA LEU A 254 -30.49 4.57 -15.68
C LEU A 254 -31.02 5.61 -16.66
N HIS A 255 -30.53 6.86 -16.59
CA HIS A 255 -30.88 7.91 -17.57
C HIS A 255 -30.40 7.48 -18.96
N VAL A 256 -29.11 7.15 -19.09
CA VAL A 256 -28.50 6.75 -20.36
C VAL A 256 -29.19 5.50 -20.96
N ALA A 257 -29.47 4.49 -20.14
CA ALA A 257 -30.17 3.29 -20.61
C ALA A 257 -31.62 3.58 -21.04
N ALA A 258 -32.29 4.53 -20.39
CA ALA A 258 -33.65 4.92 -20.72
C ALA A 258 -33.75 5.76 -22.00
N ALA A 259 -32.77 6.64 -22.23
CA ALA A 259 -32.65 7.43 -23.45
C ALA A 259 -32.35 6.56 -24.69
N GLU A 260 -31.55 5.50 -24.56
CA GLU A 260 -31.22 4.58 -25.66
C GLU A 260 -32.24 3.44 -25.85
N GLY A 261 -33.14 3.22 -24.87
CA GLY A 261 -34.19 2.21 -24.96
C GLY A 261 -33.77 0.78 -24.59
N HIS A 262 -32.67 0.58 -23.85
CA HIS A 262 -32.17 -0.76 -23.49
C HIS A 262 -32.94 -1.38 -22.31
N THR A 263 -34.02 -2.10 -22.61
CA THR A 263 -34.92 -2.72 -21.60
C THR A 263 -34.21 -3.68 -20.64
N GLU A 264 -33.28 -4.50 -21.13
CA GLU A 264 -32.50 -5.45 -20.32
C GLU A 264 -31.58 -4.74 -19.32
N VAL A 265 -30.97 -3.62 -19.72
CA VAL A 265 -30.13 -2.80 -18.83
C VAL A 265 -30.96 -2.14 -17.75
N VAL A 266 -32.11 -1.57 -18.12
CA VAL A 266 -33.05 -0.93 -17.18
C VAL A 266 -33.54 -1.95 -16.15
N ARG A 267 -33.92 -3.15 -16.59
CA ARG A 267 -34.33 -4.24 -15.70
C ARG A 267 -33.20 -4.63 -14.74
N PHE A 268 -31.98 -4.78 -15.24
CA PHE A 268 -30.81 -5.11 -14.42
C PHE A 268 -30.55 -4.03 -13.35
N LEU A 269 -30.58 -2.76 -13.72
CA LEU A 269 -30.32 -1.65 -12.79
C LEU A 269 -31.41 -1.52 -11.70
N LEU A 270 -32.68 -1.71 -12.06
CA LEU A 270 -33.79 -1.61 -11.11
C LEU A 270 -33.92 -2.86 -10.23
N GLU A 271 -33.97 -4.05 -10.82
CA GLU A 271 -34.25 -5.28 -10.08
C GLU A 271 -33.02 -5.84 -9.35
N ALA A 272 -31.84 -5.81 -9.99
CA ALA A 272 -30.63 -6.44 -9.43
C ALA A 272 -29.76 -5.45 -8.64
N CYS A 273 -29.67 -4.19 -9.06
CA CYS A 273 -28.86 -3.17 -8.37
C CYS A 273 -29.67 -2.25 -7.44
N ASN A 274 -31.01 -2.32 -7.49
CA ASN A 274 -31.92 -1.49 -6.68
C ASN A 274 -31.62 0.02 -6.75
N VAL A 275 -31.28 0.50 -7.94
CA VAL A 275 -31.04 1.92 -8.22
C VAL A 275 -32.34 2.72 -8.06
N SER A 276 -32.25 3.94 -7.54
CA SER A 276 -33.41 4.83 -7.44
C SER A 276 -34.08 5.02 -8.81
N PRO A 277 -35.42 4.89 -8.91
CA PRO A 277 -36.13 5.05 -10.18
C PRO A 277 -36.41 6.51 -10.56
N GLN A 278 -36.20 7.46 -9.63
CA GLN A 278 -36.48 8.89 -9.85
C GLN A 278 -35.28 9.82 -9.56
N PRO A 279 -34.06 9.52 -10.04
CA PRO A 279 -32.98 10.50 -10.01
C PRO A 279 -33.31 11.63 -10.99
N LYS A 280 -32.87 12.85 -10.67
CA LYS A 280 -32.95 14.00 -11.58
C LYS A 280 -31.59 14.32 -12.16
N ASP A 281 -31.56 14.58 -13.46
CA ASP A 281 -30.39 15.10 -14.19
C ASP A 281 -30.20 16.62 -13.94
N ARG A 282 -29.24 17.24 -14.64
CA ARG A 282 -29.00 18.69 -14.59
C ARG A 282 -30.18 19.53 -15.10
N TRP A 283 -31.00 18.99 -16.01
CA TRP A 283 -32.14 19.67 -16.62
C TRP A 283 -33.44 19.45 -15.83
N GLY A 284 -33.41 18.66 -14.77
CA GLY A 284 -34.56 18.32 -13.94
C GLY A 284 -35.40 17.16 -14.48
N ASN A 285 -34.96 16.51 -15.56
CA ASN A 285 -35.63 15.36 -16.15
C ASN A 285 -35.32 14.09 -15.35
N THR A 286 -36.30 13.20 -15.28
CA THR A 286 -36.14 11.84 -14.75
C THR A 286 -35.86 10.83 -15.86
N PRO A 287 -35.37 9.61 -15.56
CA PRO A 287 -35.21 8.57 -16.57
C PRO A 287 -36.51 8.25 -17.34
N MET A 288 -37.67 8.43 -16.70
CA MET A 288 -38.97 8.26 -17.34
C MET A 288 -39.24 9.38 -18.35
N ASP A 289 -38.90 10.63 -18.01
CA ASP A 289 -39.03 11.76 -18.93
C ASP A 289 -38.11 11.60 -20.14
N GLU A 290 -36.88 11.11 -19.94
CA GLU A 290 -35.96 10.78 -21.04
C GLU A 290 -36.53 9.67 -21.94
N ALA A 291 -37.04 8.58 -21.37
CA ALA A 291 -37.66 7.50 -22.15
C ALA A 291 -38.85 7.99 -22.99
N VAL A 292 -39.69 8.88 -22.44
CA VAL A 292 -40.82 9.48 -23.15
C VAL A 292 -40.35 10.44 -24.24
N HIS A 293 -39.34 11.27 -23.96
CA HIS A 293 -38.79 12.23 -24.92
C HIS A 293 -38.21 11.53 -26.15
N PHE A 294 -37.51 10.41 -25.98
CA PHE A 294 -36.93 9.64 -27.08
C PHE A 294 -37.90 8.60 -27.69
N GLY A 295 -39.10 8.43 -27.11
CA GLY A 295 -40.17 7.58 -27.66
C GLY A 295 -40.06 6.09 -27.30
N HIS A 296 -39.31 5.74 -26.26
CA HIS A 296 -39.11 4.36 -25.78
C HIS A 296 -40.21 3.92 -24.79
N HIS A 297 -41.40 3.62 -25.34
CA HIS A 297 -42.60 3.25 -24.58
C HIS A 297 -42.43 1.99 -23.71
N GLU A 298 -41.64 1.01 -24.17
CA GLU A 298 -41.37 -0.22 -23.40
C GLU A 298 -40.61 0.08 -22.10
N VAL A 299 -39.60 0.94 -22.16
CA VAL A 299 -38.82 1.36 -20.99
C VAL A 299 -39.67 2.20 -20.03
N ALA A 300 -40.47 3.13 -20.57
CA ALA A 300 -41.40 3.92 -19.76
C ALA A 300 -42.39 3.03 -18.99
N THR A 301 -42.87 1.95 -19.60
CA THR A 301 -43.76 0.98 -18.95
C THR A 301 -43.05 0.25 -17.80
N ILE A 302 -41.80 -0.18 -17.99
CA ILE A 302 -41.00 -0.83 -16.93
C ILE A 302 -40.78 0.13 -15.75
N LEU A 303 -40.41 1.38 -16.04
CA LEU A 303 -40.20 2.41 -15.01
C LEU A 303 -41.50 2.72 -14.24
N GLN A 304 -42.63 2.85 -14.94
CA GLN A 304 -43.93 3.08 -14.31
C GLN A 304 -44.35 1.91 -13.42
N GLN A 305 -44.20 0.67 -13.87
CA GLN A 305 -44.49 -0.52 -13.06
C GLN A 305 -43.62 -0.58 -11.80
N TYR A 306 -42.34 -0.20 -11.90
CA TYR A 306 -41.45 -0.18 -10.74
C TYR A 306 -41.82 0.93 -9.73
N GLN A 307 -42.33 2.07 -10.22
CA GLN A 307 -42.86 3.13 -9.37
C GLN A 307 -44.14 2.70 -8.66
N GLU A 308 -45.12 2.13 -9.37
CA GLU A 308 -46.38 1.64 -8.80
C GLU A 308 -46.14 0.57 -7.71
N LYS A 309 -45.10 -0.25 -7.88
CA LYS A 309 -44.70 -1.26 -6.90
C LYS A 309 -43.99 -0.69 -5.65
N ASN A 310 -43.41 0.51 -5.74
CA ASN A 310 -42.67 1.18 -4.66
C ASN A 310 -43.44 2.32 -3.98
N VAL A 311 -44.66 2.65 -4.44
CA VAL A 311 -45.56 3.56 -3.71
C VAL A 311 -46.16 2.79 -2.53
N PRO A 312 -45.91 3.16 -1.26
CA PRO A 312 -46.67 2.58 -0.15
C PRO A 312 -48.15 2.95 -0.34
N PRO A 313 -49.10 2.03 -0.04
CA PRO A 313 -50.51 2.28 -0.27
C PRO A 313 -50.94 3.55 0.47
N ALA A 314 -51.41 4.53 -0.29
CA ALA A 314 -51.91 5.79 0.23
C ALA A 314 -53.21 5.53 1.00
N GLY A 315 -53.13 5.52 2.34
CA GLY A 315 -54.30 5.47 3.21
C GLY A 315 -54.04 4.91 4.61
N ALA A 316 -53.41 5.71 5.49
CA ALA A 316 -53.65 5.64 6.93
C ALA A 316 -53.27 6.99 7.56
N ASP A 317 -54.28 7.64 8.14
CA ASP A 317 -54.26 8.97 8.75
C ASP A 317 -53.21 9.18 9.83
N ALA A 318 -52.90 10.46 10.03
CA ALA A 318 -52.17 10.99 11.16
C ALA A 318 -52.78 10.57 12.52
N GLY A 319 -51.94 10.04 13.41
CA GLY A 319 -52.33 9.79 14.79
C GLY A 319 -51.23 9.16 15.65
N GLY A 320 -50.37 9.99 16.24
CA GLY A 320 -49.85 9.79 17.61
C GLY A 320 -48.74 8.76 17.88
N ALA A 321 -47.77 9.24 18.67
CA ALA A 321 -46.90 8.54 19.61
C ALA A 321 -45.61 7.87 19.09
N ASP A 322 -44.50 8.50 19.50
CA ASP A 322 -43.17 7.92 19.69
C ASP A 322 -43.24 6.50 20.26
N THR A 323 -42.71 5.53 19.51
CA THR A 323 -42.06 4.33 20.08
C THR A 323 -41.03 3.78 19.09
N LYS A 324 -39.75 3.85 19.46
CA LYS A 324 -38.68 3.07 18.80
C LYS A 324 -38.90 1.58 19.07
N PRO A 325 -38.73 0.69 18.08
CA PRO A 325 -38.42 -0.71 18.35
C PRO A 325 -36.91 -0.96 18.18
N SER A 326 -36.39 -1.63 19.20
CA SER A 326 -35.06 -2.16 19.40
C SER A 326 -34.59 -3.11 18.29
N THR A 327 -33.32 -2.96 17.92
CA THR A 327 -32.49 -3.94 17.23
C THR A 327 -32.33 -5.18 18.09
N ASP A 328 -32.90 -6.30 17.68
CA ASP A 328 -32.32 -7.62 17.94
C ASP A 328 -32.97 -8.67 17.05
N LYS A 329 -32.19 -9.25 16.14
CA LYS A 329 -32.41 -10.61 15.60
C LYS A 329 -31.12 -11.09 14.94
N SER A 330 -30.37 -11.82 15.78
CA SER A 330 -29.37 -12.86 15.53
C SER A 330 -29.32 -13.43 14.10
N LEU A 331 -28.08 -13.49 13.60
CA LEU A 331 -27.60 -14.03 12.32
C LEU A 331 -27.11 -15.49 12.47
N ASP A 332 -27.83 -16.34 13.21
CA ASP A 332 -27.46 -17.76 13.41
C ASP A 332 -28.38 -18.73 12.67
N SER A 333 -28.55 -18.57 11.35
CA SER A 333 -29.27 -19.57 10.55
C SER A 333 -28.81 -19.75 9.11
N LEU A 334 -27.52 -19.53 8.81
CA LEU A 334 -26.92 -19.80 7.49
C LEU A 334 -25.46 -20.31 7.57
N LEU A 335 -25.20 -21.28 8.45
CA LEU A 335 -24.10 -22.22 8.28
C LEU A 335 -24.64 -23.56 7.76
#